data_AF-A0A6C0BJW0-F1
#
_entry.id   AF-A0A6C0BJW0-F1
#
_cell.length_a   1.000
_cell.length_b   1.000
_cell.length_c   1.000
_cell.angle_alpha   90.00
_cell.angle_beta   90.00
_cell.angle_gamma   90.00
#
_symmetry.space_group_name_H-M   'P 1'
#
loop_
_entity.id
_entity.type
_entity.pdbx_description
1 polymer ?
#
loop_
_entity_poly.entity_id
_entity_poly.type
_entity_poly.pdbx_seq_one_letter_code
_entity_poly.pdbx_strand_id
1 'polypeptide(L)'
;MLVDIQNWIQQNPHRGTSVPPIEIQLESDTGGSKKEAISGPGGLVATPIEPPGPVALSLWHTDPLYRAGTYTLRKQILREELMKLGAKIEETCKGRRWNRVKILEQLAAQQTAAVSPQQDTRELDDALCEVLGVQKLIIDDANKKILQFPEDFRRWTNELPIWTCGLGSRCVYHLPGEKSLSEGLGLGAWISEREADGWKVRWPVTDGKLEELKKKATDLSVSFSFQQKPLKEDYAVAVGRAEAIRHLADEFSIGAAP
;
A
#
# COMPACT_ATOMS: atom_id res chain seq x y z
N MET A 1 -43.11 7.91 -16.59
CA MET A 1 -41.74 7.36 -16.52
C MET A 1 -41.06 7.56 -15.16
N LEU A 2 -40.81 8.78 -14.66
CA LEU A 2 -40.21 8.96 -13.31
C LEU A 2 -41.16 8.58 -12.15
N VAL A 3 -42.46 8.81 -12.31
CA VAL A 3 -43.49 8.49 -11.30
C VAL A 3 -43.67 6.97 -11.13
N ASP A 4 -43.54 6.21 -12.22
CA ASP A 4 -43.74 4.76 -12.22
C ASP A 4 -42.62 4.02 -11.46
N ILE A 5 -41.38 4.51 -11.58
CA ILE A 5 -40.22 3.95 -10.87
C ILE A 5 -40.33 4.21 -9.36
N GLN A 6 -40.77 5.41 -8.96
CA GLN A 6 -40.95 5.73 -7.53
C GLN A 6 -42.05 4.87 -6.90
N ASN A 7 -43.16 4.66 -7.60
CA ASN A 7 -44.23 3.75 -7.14
C ASN A 7 -43.76 2.30 -7.08
N TRP A 8 -42.96 1.85 -8.05
CA TRP A 8 -42.39 0.50 -8.05
C TRP A 8 -41.41 0.28 -6.87
N ILE A 9 -40.56 1.27 -6.57
CA ILE A 9 -39.65 1.23 -5.41
C ILE A 9 -40.44 1.19 -4.09
N GLN A 10 -41.54 1.95 -3.99
CA GLN A 10 -42.42 1.95 -2.80
C GLN A 10 -43.08 0.60 -2.56
N GLN A 11 -43.40 -0.13 -3.62
CA GLN A 11 -44.02 -1.45 -3.55
C GLN A 11 -43.03 -2.60 -3.34
N ASN A 12 -41.71 -2.33 -3.32
CA ASN A 12 -40.72 -3.36 -3.11
C ASN A 12 -40.74 -3.82 -1.63
N PRO A 13 -41.15 -5.07 -1.34
CA PRO A 13 -41.23 -5.60 0.03
C PRO A 13 -39.87 -5.70 0.72
N HIS A 14 -38.76 -5.58 -0.02
CA HIS A 14 -37.39 -5.61 0.47
C HIS A 14 -36.72 -4.23 0.55
N ARG A 15 -37.48 -3.14 0.38
CA ARG A 15 -36.94 -1.76 0.39
C ARG A 15 -36.18 -1.40 1.68
N GLY A 16 -36.56 -2.01 2.81
CA GLY A 16 -35.89 -1.84 4.11
C GLY A 16 -34.90 -2.95 4.45
N THR A 17 -34.72 -3.94 3.57
CA THR A 17 -33.84 -5.08 3.82
C THR A 17 -32.44 -4.74 3.31
N SER A 18 -31.53 -4.42 4.22
CA SER A 18 -30.11 -4.43 3.87
C SER A 18 -29.70 -5.88 3.64
N VAL A 19 -29.16 -6.16 2.46
CA VAL A 19 -28.45 -7.42 2.25
C VAL A 19 -27.23 -7.39 3.17
N PRO A 20 -26.98 -8.43 3.99
CA PRO A 20 -25.74 -8.50 4.74
C PRO A 20 -24.56 -8.41 3.75
N PRO A 21 -23.46 -7.73 4.13
CA PRO A 21 -22.26 -7.67 3.29
C PRO A 21 -21.90 -9.09 2.84
N ILE A 22 -21.65 -9.26 1.54
CA ILE A 22 -21.17 -10.53 1.02
C ILE A 22 -19.76 -10.72 1.57
N GLU A 23 -19.61 -11.56 2.59
CA GLU A 23 -18.31 -12.08 2.98
C GLU A 23 -17.80 -12.95 1.84
N ILE A 24 -16.82 -12.44 1.08
CA ILE A 24 -16.13 -13.23 0.07
C ILE A 24 -15.34 -14.30 0.81
N GLN A 25 -15.89 -15.50 0.86
CA GLN A 25 -15.17 -16.66 1.37
C GLN A 25 -14.14 -17.06 0.32
N LEU A 26 -12.86 -17.07 0.71
CA LEU A 26 -11.78 -17.64 -0.09
C LEU A 26 -11.99 -19.16 -0.16
N GLU A 27 -12.82 -19.61 -1.09
CA GLU A 27 -12.94 -21.03 -1.41
C GLU A 27 -11.70 -21.46 -2.21
N SER A 28 -10.97 -22.42 -1.65
CA SER A 28 -9.91 -23.14 -2.34
C SER A 28 -10.54 -24.28 -3.12
N ASP A 29 -10.23 -24.42 -4.41
CA ASP A 29 -10.69 -25.52 -5.29
C ASP A 29 -10.26 -26.93 -4.80
N THR A 30 -9.45 -26.99 -3.74
CA THR A 30 -9.09 -28.20 -3.01
C THR A 30 -9.85 -28.22 -1.68
N GLY A 31 -10.98 -28.93 -1.65
CA GLY A 31 -11.87 -28.99 -0.48
C GLY A 31 -11.14 -29.16 0.85
N GLY A 32 -11.46 -28.29 1.81
CA GLY A 32 -10.97 -28.37 3.18
C GLY A 32 -11.03 -27.04 3.93
N SER A 33 -12.12 -26.84 4.69
CA SER A 33 -12.33 -25.81 5.74
C SER A 33 -12.19 -24.33 5.34
N LYS A 34 -13.08 -23.49 5.89
CA LYS A 34 -12.93 -22.03 5.90
C LYS A 34 -11.51 -21.72 6.39
N LYS A 35 -10.62 -21.23 5.52
CA LYS A 35 -9.30 -20.79 5.96
C LYS A 35 -9.52 -19.64 6.94
N GLU A 36 -9.12 -19.83 8.19
CA GLU A 36 -8.91 -18.72 9.10
C GLU A 36 -8.05 -17.69 8.38
N ALA A 37 -8.47 -16.43 8.44
CA ALA A 37 -7.71 -15.31 7.90
C ALA A 37 -6.25 -15.44 8.38
N ILE A 38 -5.30 -15.49 7.46
CA ILE A 38 -3.89 -15.62 7.83
C ILE A 38 -3.53 -14.33 8.58
N SER A 39 -3.23 -14.44 9.87
CA SER A 39 -2.85 -13.29 10.68
C SER A 39 -1.51 -12.75 10.18
N GLY A 40 -1.54 -11.53 9.67
CA GLY A 40 -0.39 -10.71 9.36
C GLY A 40 0.10 -9.90 10.57
N PRO A 41 1.20 -9.16 10.41
CA PRO A 41 1.76 -8.34 11.47
C PRO A 41 0.84 -7.18 11.84
N GLY A 42 0.82 -6.80 13.13
CA GLY A 42 0.10 -5.62 13.59
C GLY A 42 -1.42 -5.66 13.34
N GLY A 43 -2.04 -6.85 13.49
CA GLY A 43 -3.49 -7.03 13.35
C GLY A 43 -4.01 -7.07 11.91
N LEU A 44 -3.11 -7.14 10.92
CA LEU A 44 -3.47 -7.26 9.52
C LEU A 44 -3.91 -8.68 9.17
N VAL A 45 -4.73 -8.79 8.13
CA VAL A 45 -5.08 -10.04 7.46
C VAL A 45 -4.25 -10.14 6.18
N ALA A 46 -3.66 -11.30 5.93
CA ALA A 46 -2.92 -11.59 4.72
C ALA A 46 -3.78 -12.41 3.74
N THR A 47 -4.08 -11.83 2.58
CA THR A 47 -4.77 -12.51 1.48
C THR A 47 -3.76 -12.83 0.37
N PRO A 48 -3.46 -14.12 0.10
CA PRO A 48 -2.50 -14.49 -0.94
C PRO A 48 -2.91 -14.01 -2.34
N ILE A 49 -1.93 -13.61 -3.15
CA ILE A 49 -2.12 -13.27 -4.56
C ILE A 49 -1.41 -14.32 -5.41
N GLU A 50 -2.13 -14.85 -6.41
CA GLU A 50 -1.56 -15.81 -7.34
C GLU A 50 -1.99 -15.49 -8.79
N PRO A 51 -1.04 -15.22 -9.70
CA PRO A 51 0.43 -15.14 -9.49
C PRO A 51 0.86 -13.90 -8.67
N PRO A 52 1.97 -13.95 -7.92
CA PRO A 52 2.48 -12.82 -7.14
C PRO A 52 3.18 -11.76 -8.04
N GLY A 53 3.19 -10.50 -7.59
CA GLY A 53 3.95 -9.43 -8.26
C GLY A 53 3.31 -8.05 -8.18
N PRO A 54 4.05 -6.94 -8.36
CA PRO A 54 3.50 -5.59 -8.28
C PRO A 54 2.30 -5.31 -9.20
N VAL A 55 2.28 -5.90 -10.40
CA VAL A 55 1.14 -5.73 -11.33
C VAL A 55 -0.04 -6.62 -10.96
N ALA A 56 0.23 -7.80 -10.37
CA ALA A 56 -0.83 -8.62 -9.81
C ALA A 56 -1.52 -7.91 -8.63
N LEU A 57 -0.76 -7.19 -7.80
CA LEU A 57 -1.31 -6.34 -6.74
C LEU A 57 -2.24 -5.26 -7.32
N SER A 58 -1.83 -4.56 -8.37
CA SER A 58 -2.70 -3.54 -8.97
C SER A 58 -3.99 -4.15 -9.49
N LEU A 59 -3.90 -5.27 -10.20
CA LEU A 59 -5.07 -5.98 -10.73
C LEU A 59 -5.98 -6.53 -9.63
N TRP A 60 -5.43 -6.96 -8.49
CA TRP A 60 -6.23 -7.38 -7.34
C TRP A 60 -7.13 -6.25 -6.82
N HIS A 61 -6.63 -5.01 -6.83
CA HIS A 61 -7.38 -3.83 -6.38
C HIS A 61 -8.33 -3.26 -7.45
N THR A 62 -8.03 -3.41 -8.73
CA THR A 62 -8.74 -2.70 -9.81
C THR A 62 -9.59 -3.59 -10.72
N ASP A 63 -9.32 -4.89 -10.77
CA ASP A 63 -9.97 -5.82 -11.70
C ASP A 63 -10.71 -6.94 -10.96
N PRO A 64 -12.06 -6.88 -10.89
CA PRO A 64 -12.88 -7.91 -10.27
C PRO A 64 -12.74 -9.29 -10.92
N LEU A 65 -12.50 -9.36 -12.24
CA LEU A 65 -12.30 -10.62 -12.96
C LEU A 65 -10.95 -11.23 -12.62
N TYR A 66 -9.91 -10.41 -12.42
CA TYR A 66 -8.65 -10.90 -11.90
C TYR A 66 -8.84 -11.50 -10.50
N ARG A 67 -9.56 -10.77 -9.63
CA ARG A 67 -9.76 -11.18 -8.24
C ARG A 67 -10.53 -12.50 -8.11
N ALA A 68 -11.64 -12.66 -8.84
CA ALA A 68 -12.49 -13.86 -8.79
C ALA A 68 -12.06 -14.96 -9.78
N GLY A 69 -11.19 -14.66 -10.73
CA GLY A 69 -10.85 -15.55 -11.83
C GLY A 69 -10.00 -16.75 -11.43
N THR A 70 -10.02 -17.77 -12.29
CA THR A 70 -9.10 -18.91 -12.18
C THR A 70 -7.67 -18.49 -12.51
N TYR A 71 -6.69 -19.31 -12.11
CA TYR A 71 -5.27 -19.06 -12.37
C TYR A 71 -4.95 -18.76 -13.84
N THR A 72 -5.55 -19.52 -14.77
CA THR A 72 -5.34 -19.34 -16.21
C THR A 72 -5.87 -17.98 -16.69
N LEU A 73 -7.06 -17.57 -16.22
CA LEU A 73 -7.64 -16.27 -16.55
C LEU A 73 -6.79 -15.13 -15.97
N ARG A 74 -6.37 -15.24 -14.71
CA ARG A 74 -5.46 -14.26 -14.07
C ARG A 74 -4.18 -14.08 -14.86
N LYS A 75 -3.57 -15.17 -15.34
CA LYS A 75 -2.37 -15.10 -16.19
C LYS A 75 -2.62 -14.38 -17.51
N GLN A 76 -3.77 -14.58 -18.13
CA GLN A 76 -4.12 -13.89 -19.36
C GLN A 76 -4.29 -12.39 -19.11
N ILE A 77 -5.11 -12.01 -18.13
CA ILE A 77 -5.33 -10.60 -17.74
C ILE A 77 -4.00 -9.93 -17.38
N LEU A 78 -3.14 -10.59 -16.60
CA LEU A 78 -1.82 -10.08 -16.24
C LEU A 78 -0.98 -9.75 -17.48
N ARG A 79 -0.91 -10.65 -18.46
CA ARG A 79 -0.12 -10.41 -19.68
C ARG A 79 -0.62 -9.22 -20.49
N GLU A 80 -1.94 -9.10 -20.62
CA GLU A 80 -2.56 -7.97 -21.33
C GLU A 80 -2.27 -6.65 -20.59
N GLU A 81 -2.35 -6.64 -19.27
CA GLU A 81 -2.09 -5.44 -18.46
C GLU A 81 -0.63 -5.03 -18.46
N LEU A 82 0.31 -5.99 -18.47
CA LEU A 82 1.74 -5.68 -18.58
C LEU A 82 2.07 -4.90 -19.85
N MET A 83 1.43 -5.22 -20.98
CA MET A 83 1.63 -4.49 -22.23
C MET A 83 1.09 -3.05 -22.15
N LYS A 84 -0.09 -2.86 -21.54
CA LYS A 84 -0.69 -1.53 -21.35
C LYS A 84 0.14 -0.66 -20.40
N LEU A 85 0.60 -1.24 -19.29
CA LEU A 85 1.43 -0.55 -18.32
C LEU A 85 2.78 -0.18 -18.90
N GLY A 86 3.38 -1.03 -19.74
CA GLY A 86 4.61 -0.71 -20.46
C GLY A 86 4.49 0.60 -21.26
N ALA A 87 3.43 0.72 -22.06
CA ALA A 87 3.17 1.94 -22.83
C ALA A 87 2.94 3.17 -21.92
N LYS A 88 2.17 3.03 -20.85
CA LYS A 88 1.92 4.14 -19.89
C LYS A 88 3.18 4.58 -19.15
N ILE A 89 4.06 3.64 -18.78
CA ILE A 89 5.35 3.93 -18.14
C ILE A 89 6.23 4.72 -19.09
N GLU A 90 6.29 4.35 -20.37
CA GLU A 90 7.07 5.10 -21.36
C GLU A 90 6.56 6.53 -21.55
N GLU A 91 5.25 6.74 -21.46
CA GLU A 91 4.60 8.04 -21.57
C GLU A 91 4.78 8.93 -20.33
N THR A 92 4.60 8.35 -19.14
CA THR A 92 4.50 9.09 -17.86
C THR A 92 5.88 9.27 -17.21
N CYS A 93 6.70 8.23 -17.20
CA CYS A 93 7.98 8.20 -16.46
C CYS A 93 9.11 8.86 -17.25
N LYS A 94 8.97 10.15 -17.59
CA LYS A 94 9.95 10.94 -18.35
C LYS A 94 10.94 11.68 -17.45
N GLY A 95 12.17 11.87 -17.95
CA GLY A 95 13.22 12.64 -17.26
C GLY A 95 14.22 11.78 -16.48
N ARG A 96 15.18 12.44 -15.81
CA ARG A 96 16.35 11.78 -15.19
C ARG A 96 16.03 10.97 -13.93
N ARG A 97 14.88 11.19 -13.29
CA ARG A 97 14.42 10.43 -12.10
C ARG A 97 14.21 8.95 -12.44
N TRP A 98 13.78 8.64 -13.67
CA TRP A 98 13.28 7.32 -14.02
C TRP A 98 14.32 6.50 -14.80
N ASN A 99 14.78 5.40 -14.20
CA ASN A 99 15.53 4.39 -14.93
C ASN A 99 14.59 3.48 -15.73
N ARG A 100 14.03 4.01 -16.83
CA ARG A 100 13.02 3.31 -17.64
C ARG A 100 13.45 1.93 -18.14
N VAL A 101 14.74 1.76 -18.44
CA VAL A 101 15.29 0.46 -18.87
C VAL A 101 15.08 -0.58 -17.75
N LYS A 102 15.55 -0.27 -16.53
CA LYS A 102 15.38 -1.16 -15.38
C LYS A 102 13.90 -1.39 -15.02
N ILE A 103 13.06 -0.37 -15.14
CA ILE A 103 11.61 -0.48 -14.88
C ILE A 103 10.95 -1.45 -15.87
N LEU A 104 11.24 -1.32 -17.17
CA LEU A 104 10.66 -2.20 -18.19
C LEU A 104 11.20 -3.63 -18.10
N GLU A 105 12.46 -3.81 -17.71
CA GLU A 105 13.03 -5.14 -17.39
C GLU A 105 12.30 -5.80 -16.22
N GLN A 106 12.10 -5.08 -15.11
CA GLN A 106 11.34 -5.56 -13.95
C GLN A 106 9.87 -5.84 -14.30
N LEU A 107 9.27 -5.03 -15.17
CA LEU A 107 7.90 -5.23 -15.66
C LEU A 107 7.81 -6.51 -16.49
N ALA A 108 8.70 -6.71 -17.46
CA ALA A 108 8.72 -7.90 -18.30
C ALA A 108 8.90 -9.18 -17.49
N ALA A 109 9.72 -9.13 -16.43
CA ALA A 109 9.94 -10.26 -15.56
C ALA A 109 8.72 -10.67 -14.71
N GLN A 110 7.69 -9.83 -14.60
CA GLN A 110 6.43 -10.20 -13.95
C GLN A 110 5.70 -11.35 -14.67
N GLN A 111 5.98 -11.57 -15.97
CA GLN A 111 5.37 -12.67 -16.74
C GLN A 111 5.74 -14.06 -16.21
N THR A 112 6.90 -14.19 -15.56
CA THR A 112 7.45 -15.48 -15.08
C THR A 112 7.40 -15.63 -13.55
N ALA A 113 6.80 -14.66 -12.84
CA ALA A 113 6.81 -14.57 -11.37
C ALA A 113 6.13 -15.74 -10.63
N ALA A 114 5.42 -16.62 -11.34
CA ALA A 114 4.77 -17.80 -10.76
C ALA A 114 5.75 -18.82 -10.12
N VAL A 115 7.04 -18.79 -10.46
CA VAL A 115 8.05 -19.74 -9.92
C VAL A 115 8.83 -19.14 -8.73
N SER A 116 9.09 -17.82 -8.76
CA SER A 116 9.63 -17.06 -7.63
C SER A 116 9.41 -15.57 -7.91
N PRO A 117 8.57 -14.87 -7.14
CA PRO A 117 8.36 -13.45 -7.36
C PRO A 117 9.64 -12.68 -7.10
N GLN A 118 10.00 -11.81 -8.04
CA GLN A 118 11.12 -10.90 -7.88
C GLN A 118 10.88 -9.99 -6.67
N GLN A 119 11.85 -10.00 -5.75
CA GLN A 119 11.78 -9.19 -4.54
C GLN A 119 12.38 -7.80 -4.73
N ASP A 120 13.34 -7.66 -5.64
CA ASP A 120 13.93 -6.36 -5.99
C ASP A 120 13.14 -5.72 -7.15
N THR A 121 12.00 -5.13 -6.82
CA THR A 121 11.10 -4.45 -7.77
C THR A 121 10.89 -2.98 -7.43
N ARG A 122 11.84 -2.37 -6.69
CA ARG A 122 11.72 -1.00 -6.16
C ARG A 122 11.41 0.03 -7.24
N GLU A 123 12.14 0.00 -8.36
CA GLU A 123 11.95 0.96 -9.44
C GLU A 123 10.60 0.79 -10.12
N LEU A 124 10.16 -0.46 -10.32
CA LEU A 124 8.82 -0.77 -10.83
C LEU A 124 7.73 -0.31 -9.85
N ASP A 125 7.89 -0.54 -8.55
CA ASP A 125 6.93 -0.11 -7.53
C ASP A 125 6.75 1.43 -7.51
N ASP A 126 7.84 2.19 -7.56
CA ASP A 126 7.77 3.67 -7.63
C ASP A 126 7.10 4.13 -8.93
N ALA A 127 7.42 3.49 -10.06
CA ALA A 127 6.81 3.82 -11.35
C ALA A 127 5.32 3.48 -11.41
N LEU A 128 4.90 2.35 -10.84
CA LEU A 128 3.49 1.96 -10.78
C LEU A 128 2.70 2.89 -9.86
N CYS A 129 3.27 3.32 -8.73
CA CYS A 129 2.63 4.33 -7.86
C CYS A 129 2.35 5.63 -8.62
N GLU A 130 3.32 6.10 -9.41
CA GLU A 130 3.17 7.31 -10.24
C GLU A 130 2.13 7.11 -11.37
N VAL A 131 2.21 5.99 -12.12
CA VAL A 131 1.34 5.72 -13.27
C VAL A 131 -0.11 5.44 -12.87
N LEU A 132 -0.32 4.75 -11.75
CA LEU A 132 -1.64 4.36 -11.28
C LEU A 132 -2.26 5.39 -10.33
N GLY A 133 -1.50 6.39 -9.87
CA GLY A 133 -1.94 7.34 -8.87
C GLY A 133 -2.27 6.66 -7.55
N VAL A 134 -1.34 5.85 -7.04
CA VAL A 134 -1.51 5.10 -5.79
C VAL A 134 -0.29 5.26 -4.90
N GLN A 135 -0.47 4.94 -3.63
CA GLN A 135 0.60 4.87 -2.65
C GLN A 135 0.72 3.44 -2.18
N LYS A 136 1.94 2.99 -1.86
CA LYS A 136 2.20 1.59 -1.57
C LYS A 136 3.08 1.40 -0.35
N LEU A 137 2.69 0.47 0.51
CA LEU A 137 3.51 -0.10 1.58
C LEU A 137 3.82 -1.57 1.29
N ILE A 138 5.09 -1.92 1.39
CA ILE A 138 5.55 -3.31 1.39
C ILE A 138 6.01 -3.66 2.80
N ILE A 139 5.37 -4.67 3.36
CA ILE A 139 5.65 -5.20 4.69
C ILE A 139 6.48 -6.47 4.52
N ASP A 140 7.76 -6.37 4.83
CA ASP A 140 8.70 -7.47 4.87
C ASP A 140 8.80 -7.99 6.31
N ASP A 141 7.90 -8.92 6.63
CA ASP A 141 7.78 -9.51 7.96
C ASP A 141 9.03 -10.31 8.36
N ALA A 142 9.65 -11.00 7.40
CA ALA A 142 10.85 -11.80 7.63
C ALA A 142 12.04 -10.94 8.10
N ASN A 143 12.23 -9.76 7.49
CA ASN A 143 13.30 -8.84 7.86
C ASN A 143 12.86 -7.71 8.79
N LYS A 144 11.60 -7.72 9.25
CA LYS A 144 10.93 -6.65 10.00
C LYS A 144 11.20 -5.28 9.37
N LYS A 145 10.84 -5.11 8.11
CA LYS A 145 11.11 -3.88 7.34
C LYS A 145 9.85 -3.40 6.64
N ILE A 146 9.67 -2.08 6.65
CA ILE A 146 8.62 -1.41 5.88
C ILE A 146 9.30 -0.65 4.74
N LEU A 147 8.82 -0.87 3.51
CA LEU A 147 9.18 -0.08 2.34
C LEU A 147 7.96 0.73 1.91
N GLN A 148 8.18 1.96 1.51
CA GLN A 148 7.11 2.87 1.13
C GLN A 148 7.38 3.52 -0.22
N PHE A 149 6.31 3.71 -0.99
CA PHE A 149 6.31 4.31 -2.31
C PHE A 149 5.13 5.27 -2.43
N PRO A 150 5.36 6.57 -2.66
CA PRO A 150 6.65 7.25 -2.72
C PRO A 150 7.47 7.14 -1.43
N GLU A 151 8.80 7.25 -1.53
CA GLU A 151 9.71 7.05 -0.39
C GLU A 151 9.52 8.06 0.76
N ASP A 152 9.07 9.27 0.46
CA ASP A 152 8.87 10.33 1.46
C ASP A 152 7.40 10.36 1.90
N PHE A 153 7.14 9.94 3.14
CA PHE A 153 5.81 9.97 3.74
C PHE A 153 5.18 11.37 3.81
N ARG A 154 5.97 12.45 3.75
CA ARG A 154 5.44 13.83 3.72
C ARG A 154 4.76 14.18 2.40
N ARG A 155 4.93 13.34 1.37
CA ARG A 155 4.25 13.47 0.08
C ARG A 155 2.97 12.65 0.01
N TRP A 156 2.64 11.92 1.07
CA TRP A 156 1.50 11.04 1.07
C TRP A 156 0.21 11.84 1.28
N THR A 157 -0.86 11.46 0.60
CA THR A 157 -2.14 12.19 0.65
C THR A 157 -3.30 11.22 0.85
N ASN A 158 -4.41 11.67 1.42
CA ASN A 158 -5.63 10.87 1.51
C ASN A 158 -6.42 10.79 0.19
N GLU A 159 -6.06 11.62 -0.80
CA GLU A 159 -6.65 11.62 -2.14
C GLU A 159 -6.29 10.37 -2.96
N LEU A 160 -5.15 9.73 -2.66
CA LEU A 160 -4.67 8.54 -3.36
C LEU A 160 -4.84 7.29 -2.49
N PRO A 161 -5.30 6.15 -3.04
CA PRO A 161 -5.45 4.93 -2.26
C PRO A 161 -4.08 4.40 -1.80
N ILE A 162 -4.06 3.81 -0.61
CA ILE A 162 -2.88 3.14 -0.06
C ILE A 162 -3.04 1.63 -0.20
N TRP A 163 -2.13 1.01 -0.95
CA TRP A 163 -2.06 -0.44 -1.12
C TRP A 163 -0.97 -1.04 -0.26
N THR A 164 -1.31 -2.10 0.46
CA THR A 164 -0.42 -2.73 1.43
C THR A 164 -0.21 -4.19 1.05
N CYS A 165 1.05 -4.62 0.93
CA CYS A 165 1.36 -5.97 0.46
C CYS A 165 2.60 -6.56 1.14
N GLY A 166 2.75 -7.89 1.05
CA GLY A 166 3.99 -8.57 1.44
C GLY A 166 5.13 -8.35 0.45
N LEU A 167 6.36 -8.67 0.86
CA LEU A 167 7.54 -8.64 -0.02
C LEU A 167 7.31 -9.47 -1.30
N GLY A 168 7.64 -8.88 -2.46
CA GLY A 168 7.37 -9.46 -3.78
C GLY A 168 5.88 -9.50 -4.15
N SER A 169 5.04 -8.76 -3.41
CA SER A 169 3.57 -8.72 -3.58
C SER A 169 2.93 -10.11 -3.58
N ARG A 170 3.36 -10.97 -2.64
CA ARG A 170 2.85 -12.34 -2.45
C ARG A 170 1.47 -12.41 -1.83
N CYS A 171 1.12 -11.39 -1.07
CA CYS A 171 -0.17 -11.23 -0.43
C CYS A 171 -0.53 -9.74 -0.38
N VAL A 172 -1.82 -9.46 -0.35
CA VAL A 172 -2.36 -8.17 0.09
C VAL A 172 -2.51 -8.22 1.60
N TYR A 173 -2.09 -7.17 2.27
CA TYR A 173 -2.42 -6.93 3.65
C TYR A 173 -3.58 -5.95 3.74
N HIS A 174 -4.53 -6.22 4.62
CA HIS A 174 -5.65 -5.33 4.90
C HIS A 174 -6.12 -5.53 6.34
N LEU A 175 -6.92 -4.62 6.87
CA LEU A 175 -7.60 -4.82 8.14
C LEU A 175 -8.79 -5.79 7.97
N PRO A 176 -9.34 -6.34 9.07
CA PRO A 176 -10.57 -7.13 9.01
C PRO A 176 -11.69 -6.41 8.24
N GLY A 177 -12.40 -7.15 7.38
CA GLY A 177 -13.40 -6.58 6.47
C GLY A 177 -12.80 -5.83 5.28
N GLU A 178 -11.55 -6.12 4.89
CA GLU A 178 -10.85 -5.55 3.73
C GLU A 178 -10.64 -4.03 3.79
N LYS A 179 -10.69 -3.46 4.98
CA LYS A 179 -10.44 -2.02 5.17
C LYS A 179 -8.97 -1.70 4.94
N SER A 180 -8.71 -0.53 4.36
CA SER A 180 -7.35 -0.02 4.21
C SER A 180 -6.73 0.34 5.58
N LEU A 181 -5.40 0.32 5.66
CA LEU A 181 -4.67 0.71 6.87
C LEU A 181 -4.96 2.16 7.30
N SER A 182 -5.26 3.05 6.34
CA SER A 182 -5.63 4.44 6.58
C SER A 182 -7.00 4.62 7.24
N GLU A 183 -7.94 3.69 7.04
CA GLU A 183 -9.31 3.81 7.56
C GLU A 183 -9.48 3.37 9.02
N GLY A 184 -8.57 2.54 9.53
CA GLY A 184 -8.75 1.88 10.82
C GLY A 184 -7.93 2.46 11.96
N LEU A 185 -6.61 2.26 11.92
CA LEU A 185 -5.72 2.46 13.07
C LEU A 185 -4.97 3.79 13.06
N GLY A 186 -5.17 4.61 12.02
CA GLY A 186 -4.34 5.77 11.73
C GLY A 186 -2.95 5.34 11.26
N LEU A 187 -2.61 5.64 10.01
CA LEU A 187 -1.41 5.09 9.38
C LEU A 187 -0.11 5.43 10.16
N GLY A 188 0.01 6.68 10.64
CA GLY A 188 1.17 7.13 11.41
C GLY A 188 1.32 6.38 12.75
N ALA A 189 0.22 6.08 13.44
CA ALA A 189 0.24 5.33 14.69
C ALA A 189 0.67 3.88 14.44
N TRP A 190 0.09 3.22 13.44
CA TRP A 190 0.44 1.85 13.08
C TRP A 190 1.93 1.69 12.74
N ILE A 191 2.49 2.59 11.91
CA ILE A 191 3.92 2.56 11.56
C ILE A 191 4.79 2.80 12.80
N SER A 192 4.40 3.73 13.67
CA SER A 192 5.13 4.04 14.91
C SER A 192 5.16 2.85 15.88
N GLU A 193 4.06 2.11 15.99
CA GLU A 193 4.01 0.87 16.79
C GLU A 193 4.93 -0.21 16.21
N ARG A 194 4.95 -0.38 14.87
CA ARG A 194 5.87 -1.34 14.24
C ARG A 194 7.33 -0.94 14.50
N GLU A 195 7.66 0.34 14.40
CA GLU A 195 9.01 0.83 14.72
C GLU A 195 9.39 0.56 16.18
N ALA A 196 8.46 0.77 17.13
CA ALA A 196 8.65 0.44 18.54
C ALA A 196 8.88 -1.08 18.77
N ASP A 197 8.25 -1.93 17.94
CA ASP A 197 8.47 -3.38 17.89
C ASP A 197 9.81 -3.78 17.21
N GLY A 198 10.64 -2.80 16.85
CA GLY A 198 11.96 -2.98 16.25
C GLY A 198 11.97 -3.10 14.73
N TRP A 199 10.89 -2.70 14.05
CA TRP A 199 10.85 -2.69 12.59
C TRP A 199 11.66 -1.55 12.00
N LYS A 200 12.32 -1.82 10.87
CA LYS A 200 13.11 -0.84 10.11
C LYS A 200 12.19 -0.05 9.18
N VAL A 201 12.09 1.25 9.41
CA VAL A 201 11.40 2.21 8.55
C VAL A 201 12.41 3.25 8.06
N ARG A 202 12.43 3.54 6.76
CA ARG A 202 13.30 4.60 6.21
C ARG A 202 12.56 5.93 6.31
N TRP A 203 12.88 6.75 7.31
CA TRP A 203 12.29 8.09 7.41
C TRP A 203 12.93 9.08 6.43
N PRO A 204 12.17 10.10 5.98
CA PRO A 204 12.76 11.18 5.20
C PRO A 204 13.79 11.95 6.02
N VAL A 205 14.77 12.53 5.34
CA VAL A 205 15.82 13.33 5.96
C VAL A 205 15.52 14.80 5.69
N THR A 206 15.53 15.62 6.74
CA THR A 206 15.27 17.06 6.60
C THR A 206 16.58 17.82 6.38
N ASP A 207 16.66 18.55 5.27
CA ASP A 207 17.78 19.44 4.98
C ASP A 207 17.74 20.69 5.87
N GLY A 208 18.91 21.17 6.26
CA GLY A 208 19.05 22.39 7.07
C GLY A 208 20.42 22.52 7.71
N LYS A 209 20.68 23.63 8.40
CA LYS A 209 21.84 23.78 9.30
C LYS A 209 21.54 23.16 10.67
N LEU A 210 22.58 22.79 11.42
CA LEU A 210 22.42 22.13 12.74
C LEU A 210 21.52 22.93 13.70
N GLU A 211 21.69 24.25 13.77
CA GLU A 211 20.90 25.11 14.66
C GLU A 211 19.43 25.21 14.23
N GLU A 212 19.15 25.18 12.93
CA GLU A 212 17.77 25.15 12.40
C GLU A 212 17.09 23.82 12.74
N LEU A 213 17.82 22.70 12.61
CA LEU A 213 17.32 21.38 12.94
C LEU A 213 17.04 21.23 14.44
N LYS A 214 17.90 21.77 15.31
CA LYS A 214 17.67 21.79 16.77
C LYS A 214 16.42 22.59 17.14
N LYS A 215 16.24 23.76 16.52
CA LYS A 215 15.05 24.60 16.72
C LYS A 215 13.79 23.84 16.31
N LYS A 216 13.76 23.29 15.09
CA LYS A 216 12.65 22.46 14.60
C LYS A 216 12.36 21.26 15.51
N ALA A 217 13.39 20.58 15.98
CA ALA A 217 13.22 19.44 16.87
C ALA A 217 12.58 19.83 18.21
N THR A 218 12.91 21.02 18.72
CA THR A 218 12.29 21.58 19.93
C THR A 218 10.82 21.92 19.65
N ASP A 219 10.53 22.57 18.52
CA ASP A 219 9.16 22.92 18.12
C ASP A 219 8.28 21.66 17.92
N LEU A 220 8.87 20.57 17.43
CA LEU A 220 8.21 19.27 17.24
C LEU A 220 8.23 18.38 18.49
N SER A 221 8.76 18.86 19.62
CA SER A 221 8.89 18.10 20.86
C SER A 221 9.56 16.73 20.67
N VAL A 222 10.57 16.66 19.80
CA VAL A 222 11.30 15.42 19.51
C VAL A 222 12.15 15.05 20.71
N SER A 223 11.86 13.90 21.32
CA SER A 223 12.69 13.33 22.38
C SER A 223 13.92 12.67 21.77
N PHE A 224 15.08 12.99 22.32
CA PHE A 224 16.36 12.50 21.85
C PHE A 224 16.98 11.61 22.91
N SER A 225 17.07 10.31 22.63
CA SER A 225 17.75 9.32 23.47
C SER A 225 19.09 8.95 22.86
N PHE A 226 19.95 9.94 22.63
CA PHE A 226 21.29 9.69 22.12
C PHE A 226 22.24 9.30 23.25
N GLN A 227 22.86 8.12 23.15
CA GLN A 227 23.91 7.68 24.07
C GLN A 227 25.24 8.43 23.86
N GLN A 228 25.40 9.07 22.70
CA GLN A 228 26.56 9.86 22.31
C GLN A 228 26.12 11.24 21.81
N LYS A 229 27.07 12.18 21.65
CA LYS A 229 26.75 13.52 21.13
C LYS A 229 26.20 13.39 19.70
N PRO A 230 24.92 13.73 19.45
CA PRO A 230 24.31 13.54 18.13
C PRO A 230 24.96 14.41 17.05
N LEU A 231 25.13 13.82 15.88
CA LEU A 231 25.57 14.48 14.67
C LEU A 231 24.41 15.21 13.99
N LYS A 232 24.75 16.10 13.06
CA LYS A 232 23.74 16.81 12.25
C LYS A 232 22.77 15.86 11.56
N GLU A 233 23.27 14.73 11.06
CA GLU A 233 22.48 13.71 10.36
C GLU A 233 21.44 13.07 11.27
N ASP A 234 21.78 12.83 12.55
CA ASP A 234 20.85 12.28 13.54
C ASP A 234 19.67 13.23 13.78
N TYR A 235 19.94 14.54 13.89
CA TYR A 235 18.89 15.55 13.98
C TYR A 235 18.04 15.61 12.72
N ALA A 236 18.65 15.53 11.53
CA ALA A 236 17.95 15.59 10.26
C ALA A 236 16.97 14.42 10.08
N VAL A 237 17.38 13.20 10.46
CA VAL A 237 16.53 12.00 10.44
C VAL A 237 15.41 12.12 11.49
N ALA A 238 15.73 12.52 12.71
CA ALA A 238 14.74 12.60 13.79
C ALA A 238 13.67 13.67 13.53
N VAL A 239 14.06 14.83 13.00
CA VAL A 239 13.13 15.87 12.57
C VAL A 239 12.29 15.39 11.40
N GLY A 240 12.90 14.76 10.38
CA GLY A 240 12.16 14.24 9.23
C GLY A 240 11.17 13.14 9.60
N ARG A 241 11.53 12.25 10.54
CA ARG A 241 10.62 11.28 11.16
C ARG A 241 9.44 11.98 11.85
N ALA A 242 9.71 12.98 12.69
CA ALA A 242 8.65 13.68 13.43
C ALA A 242 7.71 14.47 12.49
N GLU A 243 8.26 15.15 11.47
CA GLU A 243 7.50 15.81 10.42
C GLU A 243 6.62 14.80 9.67
N ALA A 244 7.16 13.64 9.29
CA ALA A 244 6.43 12.59 8.59
C ALA A 244 5.32 11.95 9.44
N ILE A 245 5.58 11.61 10.71
CA ILE A 245 4.56 11.04 11.59
C ILE A 245 3.43 12.03 11.83
N ARG A 246 3.76 13.32 12.07
CA ARG A 246 2.74 14.37 12.22
C ARG A 246 1.92 14.51 10.94
N HIS A 247 2.57 14.57 9.79
CA HIS A 247 1.89 14.63 8.49
C HIS A 247 0.93 13.45 8.30
N LEU A 248 1.38 12.23 8.54
CA LEU A 248 0.53 11.03 8.43
C LEU A 248 -0.63 11.04 9.44
N ALA A 249 -0.42 11.59 10.63
CA ALA A 249 -1.47 11.72 11.63
C ALA A 249 -2.52 12.75 11.24
N ASP A 250 -2.10 13.89 10.68
CA ASP A 250 -2.99 14.96 10.23
C ASP A 250 -3.80 14.51 9.00
N GLU A 251 -3.11 13.97 7.98
CA GLU A 251 -3.67 13.59 6.68
C GLU A 251 -4.61 12.38 6.75
N PHE A 252 -4.28 11.39 7.59
CA PHE A 252 -5.01 10.12 7.73
C PHE A 252 -5.63 9.93 9.12
N SER A 253 -6.04 11.03 9.76
CA SER A 253 -6.78 10.98 11.02
C SER A 253 -8.15 10.32 10.84
N ILE A 254 -8.55 9.50 11.82
CA ILE A 254 -9.86 8.84 11.85
C ILE A 254 -10.93 9.94 11.93
N GLY A 255 -11.59 10.24 10.80
CA GLY A 255 -12.63 11.27 10.71
C GLY A 255 -12.28 12.49 9.87
N ALA A 256 -11.12 12.54 9.20
CA ALA A 256 -10.90 13.49 8.10
C ALA A 256 -11.85 13.12 6.95
N ALA A 257 -12.98 13.81 6.87
CA ALA A 257 -13.86 13.74 5.71
C ALA A 257 -13.10 14.29 4.48
N PRO A 258 -13.34 13.74 3.28
CA PRO A 258 -12.76 14.24 2.04
C PRO A 258 -13.18 15.70 1.75
#